data_AF-A0A1Y3E9M9-F1
#
_entry.id   AF-A0A1Y3E9M9-F1
#
_cell.length_a   1.000
_cell.length_b   1.000
_cell.length_c   1.000
_cell.angle_alpha   90.00
_cell.angle_beta   90.00
_cell.angle_gamma   90.00
#
_symmetry.space_group_name_H-M   'P 1'
#
loop_
_entity.id
_entity.type
_entity.pdbx_description
1 polymer ?
#
loop_
_entity_poly.entity_id
_entity_poly.type
_entity_poly.pdbx_seq_one_letter_code
_entity_poly.pdbx_strand_id
1 'polypeptide(L)'
;MGKPYSPVDDLFSVFYSFLKISTGTLPWCGRLKSIVAIQKFCISPTELIGCKPETVYQIYEKLRSLNYDDELDYDWFIDKFKSLMISDLSPIEEIFESFTA
;
A
#
# COMPACT_ATOMS: atom_id res chain seq x y z
N MET A 1 -16.79 22.22 2.58
CA MET A 1 -17.21 20.86 3.03
C MET A 1 -16.19 19.87 2.50
N GLY A 2 -15.64 19.00 3.35
CA GLY A 2 -14.72 17.94 2.89
C GLY A 2 -15.48 16.86 2.13
N LYS A 3 -14.79 16.14 1.23
CA LYS A 3 -15.34 14.95 0.56
C LYS A 3 -15.63 13.88 1.63
N PRO A 4 -16.76 13.16 1.56
CA PRO A 4 -17.04 12.04 2.46
C PRO A 4 -15.98 10.95 2.31
N TYR A 5 -15.65 10.28 3.41
CA TYR A 5 -14.76 9.13 3.42
C TYR A 5 -15.40 7.95 2.68
N SER A 6 -14.58 7.23 1.92
CA SER A 6 -14.95 6.08 1.11
C SER A 6 -14.11 4.85 1.46
N PRO A 7 -14.57 3.64 1.12
CA PRO A 7 -13.75 2.43 1.25
C PRO A 7 -12.40 2.49 0.50
N VAL A 8 -12.28 3.35 -0.53
CA VAL A 8 -11.01 3.61 -1.22
C VAL A 8 -9.99 4.27 -0.27
N ASP A 9 -10.43 5.16 0.62
CA ASP A 9 -9.57 5.82 1.61
C ASP A 9 -8.98 4.81 2.62
N ASP A 10 -9.77 3.78 2.96
CA ASP A 10 -9.30 2.68 3.81
C ASP A 10 -8.24 1.83 3.08
N LEU A 11 -8.45 1.52 1.79
CA LEU A 11 -7.44 0.81 0.99
C LEU A 11 -6.15 1.62 0.80
N PHE A 12 -6.24 2.95 0.64
CA PHE A 12 -5.05 3.81 0.67
C PHE A 12 -4.32 3.72 2.00
N SER A 13 -5.06 3.66 3.12
CA SER A 13 -4.48 3.52 4.44
C SER A 13 -3.77 2.16 4.61
N VAL A 14 -4.34 1.08 4.08
CA VAL A 14 -3.70 -0.25 4.01
C VAL A 14 -2.42 -0.19 3.16
N PHE A 15 -2.48 0.42 1.97
CA PHE A 15 -1.33 0.57 1.08
C PHE A 15 -0.18 1.34 1.74
N TYR A 16 -0.46 2.48 2.37
CA TYR A 16 0.57 3.24 3.09
C TYR A 16 1.13 2.47 4.30
N SER A 17 0.30 1.67 4.97
CA SER A 17 0.74 0.81 6.06
C SER A 17 1.69 -0.28 5.56
N PHE A 18 1.36 -0.94 4.44
CA PHE A 18 2.26 -1.88 3.76
C PHE A 18 3.61 -1.24 3.38
N LEU A 19 3.60 -0.04 2.79
CA LEU A 19 4.83 0.67 2.45
C LEU A 19 5.66 1.01 3.70
N LYS A 20 5.01 1.46 4.78
CA LYS A 20 5.67 1.77 6.04
C LYS A 20 6.29 0.52 6.67
N ILE A 21 5.61 -0.62 6.64
CA ILE A 21 6.10 -1.90 7.16
C ILE A 21 7.31 -2.37 6.35
N SER A 22 7.21 -2.37 5.02
CA SER A 22 8.28 -2.85 4.13
C SER A 22 9.49 -1.94 4.03
N THR A 23 9.32 -0.62 4.23
CA THR A 23 10.39 0.38 4.05
C THR A 23 10.89 0.97 5.37
N GLY A 24 10.19 0.72 6.48
CA GLY A 24 10.46 1.32 7.78
C GLY A 24 10.03 2.80 7.92
N THR A 25 9.82 3.52 6.82
CA THR A 25 9.35 4.92 6.83
C THR A 25 8.43 5.29 5.67
N LEU A 26 7.78 6.44 5.80
CA LEU A 26 7.06 7.11 4.72
C LEU A 26 7.66 8.51 4.50
N PRO A 27 7.60 9.07 3.29
CA PRO A 27 8.22 10.37 2.96
C PRO A 27 7.75 11.54 3.84
N TRP A 28 6.55 11.43 4.43
CA TRP A 28 5.94 12.46 5.28
C TRP A 28 6.01 12.14 6.78
N CYS A 29 6.92 11.26 7.21
CA CYS A 29 7.14 10.96 8.63
C CYS A 29 7.54 12.25 9.40
N GLY A 30 6.90 12.50 10.54
CA GLY A 30 7.18 13.67 11.39
C GLY A 30 6.71 15.02 10.83
N ARG A 31 5.90 15.04 9.76
CA ARG A 31 5.37 16.27 9.15
C ARG A 31 4.00 16.67 9.71
N LEU A 32 3.68 17.95 9.63
CA LEU A 32 2.35 18.48 9.98
C LEU A 32 1.28 17.99 9.00
N LYS A 33 0.05 17.76 9.49
CA LYS A 33 -1.06 17.24 8.68
C LYS A 33 -1.31 18.02 7.38
N SER A 34 -1.21 19.35 7.42
CA SER A 34 -1.38 20.21 6.23
C SER A 34 -0.33 19.95 5.15
N ILE A 35 0.92 19.69 5.55
CA ILE A 35 2.03 19.36 4.65
C ILE A 35 1.86 17.94 4.11
N VAL A 36 1.46 16.99 4.97
CA VAL A 36 1.25 15.58 4.59
C VAL A 36 0.22 15.47 3.45
N ALA A 37 -0.88 16.24 3.53
CA ALA A 37 -1.91 16.24 2.49
C ALA A 37 -1.35 16.68 1.13
N ILE A 38 -0.55 17.76 1.11
CA ILE A 38 0.10 18.25 -0.11
C ILE A 38 1.10 17.21 -0.64
N GLN A 39 1.91 16.61 0.22
CA GLN A 39 2.88 15.59 -0.19
C GLN A 39 2.19 14.37 -0.79
N LYS A 40 1.12 13.85 -0.17
CA LYS A 40 0.35 12.73 -0.71
C LYS A 40 -0.24 13.04 -2.09
N PHE A 41 -0.62 14.30 -2.34
CA PHE A 41 -1.16 14.73 -3.62
C PHE A 41 -0.09 14.87 -4.71
N CYS A 42 1.09 15.39 -4.37
CA CYS A 42 2.14 15.72 -5.35
C CYS A 42 3.17 14.62 -5.58
N ILE A 43 3.30 13.65 -4.67
CA ILE A 43 4.37 12.65 -4.73
C ILE A 43 4.26 11.77 -5.98
N SER A 44 5.38 11.55 -6.66
CA SER A 44 5.42 10.61 -7.77
C SER A 44 5.36 9.15 -7.27
N PRO A 45 4.82 8.21 -8.07
CA PRO A 45 4.82 6.80 -7.71
C PRO A 45 6.23 6.27 -7.41
N THR A 46 7.25 6.70 -8.18
CA THR A 46 8.64 6.28 -8.00
C THR A 46 9.25 6.77 -6.69
N GLU A 47 8.96 8.02 -6.28
CA GLU A 47 9.39 8.55 -4.98
C GLU A 47 8.70 7.86 -3.80
N LEU A 48 7.44 7.45 -3.95
CA LEU A 48 6.68 6.79 -2.89
C LEU A 48 7.02 5.30 -2.76
N ILE A 49 7.10 4.59 -3.88
CA ILE A 49 7.18 3.13 -3.94
C ILE A 49 8.65 2.67 -3.97
N GLY A 50 9.51 3.38 -4.69
CA GLY A 50 10.93 3.05 -4.85
C GLY A 50 11.14 1.74 -5.64
N CYS A 51 12.18 0.98 -5.31
CA CYS A 51 12.58 -0.23 -6.04
C CYS A 51 11.71 -1.48 -5.75
N LYS A 52 10.46 -1.31 -5.33
CA LYS A 52 9.56 -2.45 -5.02
C LYS A 52 9.05 -3.11 -6.31
N PRO A 53 8.56 -4.37 -6.24
CA PRO A 53 8.03 -5.08 -7.39
C PRO A 53 6.92 -4.29 -8.11
N GLU A 54 6.80 -4.53 -9.41
CA GLU A 54 5.79 -3.91 -10.29
C GLU A 54 4.36 -4.07 -9.76
N THR A 55 4.06 -5.19 -9.10
CA THR A 55 2.75 -5.43 -8.46
C THR A 55 2.37 -4.32 -7.48
N VAL A 56 3.34 -3.71 -6.76
CA VAL A 56 3.07 -2.59 -5.84
C VAL A 56 2.66 -1.33 -6.60
N TYR A 57 3.26 -1.08 -7.78
CA TYR A 57 2.87 0.00 -8.67
C TYR A 57 1.46 -0.23 -9.23
N GLN A 58 1.14 -1.46 -9.65
CA GLN A 58 -0.19 -1.81 -10.14
C GLN A 58 -1.29 -1.55 -9.11
N ILE A 59 -1.06 -1.92 -7.84
CA ILE A 59 -1.99 -1.64 -6.74
C ILE A 59 -2.19 -0.12 -6.60
N TYR A 60 -1.10 0.65 -6.59
CA TYR A 60 -1.16 2.10 -6.42
C TYR A 60 -1.94 2.80 -7.55
N GLU A 61 -1.66 2.43 -8.80
CA GLU A 61 -2.35 3.02 -9.96
C GLU A 61 -3.84 2.65 -9.97
N LYS A 62 -4.20 1.40 -9.60
CA LYS A 62 -5.60 1.01 -9.44
C LYS A 62 -6.29 1.85 -8.37
N LEU A 63 -5.66 2.07 -7.20
CA LEU A 63 -6.20 2.94 -6.15
C LEU A 63 -6.42 4.37 -6.63
N ARG A 64 -5.48 4.93 -7.40
CA ARG A 64 -5.60 6.30 -7.95
C ARG A 64 -6.69 6.44 -9.01
N SER A 65 -7.04 5.36 -9.69
CA SER A 65 -8.11 5.36 -10.70
C SER A 65 -9.53 5.36 -10.11
N LEU A 66 -9.68 5.03 -8.81
CA LEU A 66 -10.96 4.85 -8.14
C LEU A 66 -11.51 6.18 -7.58
N ASN A 67 -12.83 6.34 -7.71
CA ASN A 67 -13.63 7.44 -7.21
C ASN A 67 -14.54 6.99 -6.07
N TYR A 68 -15.29 7.94 -5.50
CA TYR A 68 -16.16 7.68 -4.34
C TYR A 68 -17.26 6.65 -4.63
N ASP A 69 -17.86 6.72 -5.82
CA ASP A 69 -18.99 5.89 -6.24
C ASP A 69 -18.55 4.60 -6.95
N ASP A 70 -17.26 4.38 -7.14
CA ASP A 70 -16.76 3.21 -7.86
C ASP A 70 -16.88 1.95 -6.99
N GLU A 71 -17.35 0.86 -7.60
CA GLU A 71 -17.37 -0.45 -6.96
C GLU A 71 -15.94 -1.01 -6.83
N LEU A 72 -15.62 -1.52 -5.64
CA LEU A 72 -14.32 -2.06 -5.32
C LEU A 72 -14.22 -3.54 -5.65
N ASP A 73 -13.28 -3.87 -6.53
CA ASP A 73 -12.86 -5.24 -6.79
C ASP A 73 -11.88 -5.72 -5.70
N TYR A 74 -12.42 -6.08 -4.53
CA TYR A 74 -11.64 -6.56 -3.40
C TYR A 74 -10.88 -7.85 -3.71
N ASP A 75 -11.44 -8.73 -4.54
CA ASP A 75 -10.79 -9.99 -4.92
C ASP A 75 -9.49 -9.73 -5.69
N TRP A 76 -9.49 -8.75 -6.61
CA TRP A 76 -8.28 -8.32 -7.29
C TRP A 76 -7.23 -7.75 -6.33
N PHE A 77 -7.63 -6.91 -5.36
CA PHE A 77 -6.68 -6.38 -4.38
C PHE A 77 -6.10 -7.49 -3.50
N ILE A 78 -6.93 -8.41 -3.02
CA ILE A 78 -6.50 -9.55 -2.20
C ILE A 78 -5.51 -10.42 -2.98
N ASP A 79 -5.80 -10.74 -4.23
CA ASP A 79 -4.91 -11.52 -5.10
C ASP A 79 -3.55 -10.83 -5.27
N LYS A 80 -3.56 -9.52 -5.56
CA LYS A 80 -2.32 -8.74 -5.71
C LYS A 80 -1.49 -8.72 -4.43
N PHE A 81 -2.10 -8.46 -3.27
CA PHE A 81 -1.39 -8.49 -2.00
C PHE A 81 -0.88 -9.89 -1.64
N LYS A 82 -1.63 -10.96 -1.93
CA LYS A 82 -1.16 -12.33 -1.75
C LYS A 82 0.04 -12.65 -2.63
N SER A 83 0.03 -12.20 -3.89
CA SER A 83 1.15 -12.45 -4.80
C SER A 83 2.47 -11.84 -4.29
N LEU A 84 2.41 -10.70 -3.59
CA LEU A 84 3.58 -10.07 -2.95
C LEU A 84 4.12 -10.89 -1.78
N MET A 85 3.26 -11.61 -1.06
CA MET A 85 3.67 -12.46 0.08
C MET A 85 4.23 -13.80 -0.40
N ILE A 86 3.64 -14.36 -1.46
CA ILE A 86 4.01 -15.68 -2.00
C ILE A 86 5.32 -15.61 -2.80
N SER A 87 5.59 -14.47 -3.47
CA SER A 87 6.86 -14.27 -4.18
C SER A 87 8.10 -14.24 -3.28
N ASP A 88 7.91 -14.11 -1.96
CA ASP A 88 8.97 -13.98 -0.95
C ASP A 88 9.04 -15.21 -0.01
N LEU A 89 8.39 -16.33 -0.36
CA LEU A 89 8.29 -17.51 0.51
C LEU A 89 9.57 -18.37 0.62
N SER A 90 10.74 -17.94 0.14
CA SER A 90 11.96 -18.71 0.42
C SER A 90 12.33 -18.77 1.91
N PRO A 91 12.04 -17.78 2.79
CA PRO A 91 12.40 -17.85 4.22
C PRO A 91 11.23 -18.09 5.19
N ILE A 92 9.96 -17.98 4.79
CA ILE A 92 8.84 -18.05 5.74
C ILE A 92 8.57 -19.49 6.20
N GLU A 93 8.80 -20.49 5.33
CA GLU A 93 8.74 -21.90 5.73
C GLU A 93 9.81 -22.25 6.78
N GLU A 94 11.04 -21.74 6.64
CA GLU A 94 12.12 -21.93 7.63
C GLU A 94 11.80 -21.29 8.99
N ILE A 95 11.16 -20.12 9.00
CA ILE A 95 10.76 -19.45 10.23
C ILE A 95 9.69 -20.25 10.96
N PHE A 96 8.67 -20.76 10.27
CA PHE A 96 7.63 -21.56 10.90
C PHE A 96 8.14 -22.92 11.40
N GLU A 97 9.03 -23.58 10.66
CA GLU A 97 9.67 -24.82 11.13
C GLU A 97 10.49 -24.60 12.41
N SER A 98 11.17 -23.44 12.54
CA SER A 98 11.95 -23.08 13.74
C SER A 98 11.10 -22.88 15.00
N PHE A 99 9.79 -22.61 14.86
CA PHE A 99 8.86 -22.50 15.98
C PHE A 99 8.19 -23.83 16.33
N THR A 100 8.34 -24.86 15.50
CA THR A 100 7.74 -26.18 15.69
C THR A 100 8.75 -27.30 15.98
N ALA A 101 10.05 -26.98 15.98
CA ALA A 101 11.15 -27.87 16.34
C ALA A 101 11.50 -27.81 17.84
#